data_AF-A0A4R5QNY8-F1
#
_entry.id   AF-A0A4R5QNY8-F1
#
_cell.length_a   1.000
_cell.length_b   1.000
_cell.length_c   1.000
_cell.angle_alpha   90.00
_cell.angle_beta   90.00
_cell.angle_gamma   90.00
#
_symmetry.space_group_name_H-M   'P 1'
#
loop_
_entity.id
_entity.type
_entity.pdbx_description
1 polymer ?
#
loop_
_entity_poly.entity_id
_entity_poly.type
_entity_poly.pdbx_seq_one_letter_code
_entity_poly.pdbx_strand_id
1 'polypeptide(L)'
;MDAALRDGAARWLADAVKSGDSGAPLPAFATPRSMLDGQRIAARVLDMLDLSTCGLRLTNPTHSRPVPGPVLEERLLKEGASVSMSMLRHPRASAAVVGELAEDLPRRGDETPNFAALHPAVDVASWRLPEPPSTGALAAADLAGLGFIILGRAKRMPPMRLRISLAPTGTWRRGEEVDLEEALMAAALAARRAGGLPRGSFLVVPLGESLEPETGLDLHASFGRLGRVSVRFD
;
A
#
# COMPACT_ATOMS: atom_id res chain seq x y z
N MET A 1 -14.10 10.47 17.82
CA MET A 1 -13.32 10.17 19.04
C MET A 1 -12.65 11.45 19.59
N ASP A 2 -12.55 11.62 20.91
CA ASP A 2 -11.87 12.78 21.52
C ASP A 2 -10.36 12.79 21.21
N ALA A 3 -9.75 13.98 21.13
CA ALA A 3 -8.36 14.18 20.71
C ALA A 3 -7.36 13.39 21.56
N ALA A 4 -7.51 13.37 22.88
CA ALA A 4 -6.62 12.67 23.80
C ALA A 4 -6.59 11.15 23.55
N LEU A 5 -7.75 10.56 23.25
CA LEU A 5 -7.86 9.13 22.93
C LEU A 5 -7.18 8.79 21.59
N ARG A 6 -7.29 9.68 20.59
CA ARG A 6 -6.60 9.46 19.31
C ARG A 6 -5.09 9.59 19.45
N ASP A 7 -4.62 10.54 20.25
CA ASP A 7 -3.19 10.69 20.54
C ASP A 7 -2.65 9.47 21.29
N GLY A 8 -3.42 8.89 22.21
CA GLY A 8 -3.07 7.62 22.86
C GLY A 8 -2.98 6.45 21.85
N ALA A 9 -3.98 6.32 20.98
CA ALA A 9 -3.99 5.29 19.92
C ALA A 9 -2.81 5.45 18.95
N ALA A 10 -2.54 6.68 18.51
CA ALA A 10 -1.45 7.00 17.60
C ALA A 10 -0.09 6.72 18.22
N ARG A 11 0.11 7.07 19.50
CA ARG A 11 1.38 6.81 20.19
C ARG A 11 1.66 5.31 20.30
N TRP A 12 0.63 4.53 20.65
CA TRP A 12 0.71 3.08 20.68
C TRP A 12 1.07 2.48 19.31
N LEU A 13 0.43 2.94 18.24
CA LEU A 13 0.72 2.48 16.87
C LEU A 13 2.11 2.94 16.39
N ALA A 14 2.54 4.14 16.77
CA ALA A 14 3.85 4.66 16.45
C ALA A 14 4.96 3.81 17.08
N ASP A 15 4.79 3.39 18.33
CA ASP A 15 5.71 2.46 18.99
C ASP A 15 5.75 1.12 18.25
N ALA A 16 4.58 0.57 17.87
CA ALA A 16 4.49 -0.68 17.11
C ALA A 16 5.16 -0.61 15.73
N VAL A 17 5.09 0.54 15.05
CA VAL A 17 5.78 0.77 13.77
C VAL A 17 7.30 0.82 13.96
N LYS A 18 7.77 1.43 15.07
CA LYS A 18 9.21 1.51 15.40
C LYS A 18 9.81 0.16 15.80
N SER A 19 9.10 -0.62 16.61
CA SER A 19 9.57 -1.91 17.13
C SER A 19 9.38 -3.07 16.15
N GLY A 20 8.45 -2.95 15.19
CA GLY A 20 7.99 -4.08 14.37
C GLY A 20 7.10 -5.08 15.14
N ASP A 21 6.80 -4.79 16.41
CA ASP A 21 6.01 -5.66 17.28
C ASP A 21 5.05 -4.84 18.13
N SER A 22 3.79 -5.27 18.15
CA SER A 22 2.87 -4.88 19.19
C SER A 22 2.47 -6.12 19.99
N GLY A 23 3.03 -6.23 21.21
CA GLY A 23 2.75 -7.36 22.09
C GLY A 23 1.33 -7.35 22.71
N ALA A 24 0.52 -6.33 22.44
CA ALA A 24 -0.81 -6.15 23.03
C ALA A 24 -1.82 -5.68 21.98
N PRO A 25 -3.13 -5.86 22.18
CA PRO A 25 -4.13 -5.21 21.34
C PRO A 25 -4.21 -3.70 21.65
N LEU A 26 -4.70 -2.92 20.67
CA LEU A 26 -5.15 -1.55 20.93
C LEU A 26 -6.19 -1.56 22.05
N PRO A 27 -6.09 -0.68 23.06
CA PRO A 27 -7.11 -0.58 24.09
C PRO A 27 -8.49 -0.32 23.48
N ALA A 28 -9.53 -0.98 23.98
CA ALA A 28 -10.88 -0.92 23.38
C ALA A 28 -11.43 0.52 23.24
N PHE A 29 -11.07 1.41 24.17
CA PHE A 29 -11.45 2.83 24.13
C PHE A 29 -10.70 3.65 23.07
N ALA A 30 -9.55 3.16 22.61
CA ALA A 30 -8.67 3.75 21.60
C ALA A 30 -8.92 3.17 20.19
N THR A 31 -9.78 2.16 20.07
CA THR A 31 -10.18 1.56 18.81
C THR A 31 -10.94 2.56 17.92
N PRO A 32 -10.51 2.77 16.65
CA PRO A 32 -11.17 3.69 15.74
C PRO A 32 -12.59 3.22 15.40
N ARG A 33 -13.55 4.14 15.46
CA ARG A 33 -14.98 3.84 15.24
C ARG A 33 -15.44 4.07 13.81
N SER A 34 -14.60 4.69 12.99
CA SER A 34 -14.92 5.04 11.60
C SER A 34 -13.64 5.13 10.77
N MET A 35 -13.80 5.07 9.44
CA MET A 35 -12.70 5.26 8.49
C MET A 35 -11.98 6.61 8.72
N LEU A 36 -12.76 7.69 8.94
CA LEU A 36 -12.21 9.01 9.19
C LEU A 36 -11.42 9.07 10.50
N ASP A 37 -11.90 8.41 11.56
CA ASP A 37 -11.15 8.30 12.82
C ASP A 37 -9.84 7.52 12.59
N GLY A 38 -9.86 6.43 11.84
CA GLY A 38 -8.66 5.67 11.49
C GLY A 38 -7.64 6.49 10.71
N GLN A 39 -8.09 7.23 9.69
CA GLN A 39 -7.22 8.13 8.90
C GLN A 39 -6.62 9.26 9.75
N ARG A 40 -7.37 9.79 10.73
CA ARG A 40 -6.86 10.80 11.67
C ARG A 40 -5.78 10.23 12.60
N ILE A 41 -5.96 8.99 13.07
CA ILE A 41 -4.92 8.30 13.84
C ILE A 41 -3.68 8.07 12.96
N ALA A 42 -3.85 7.61 11.73
CA ALA A 42 -2.78 7.36 10.77
C ALA A 42 -1.93 8.61 10.52
N ALA A 43 -2.57 9.76 10.24
CA ALA A 43 -1.88 11.03 10.09
C ALA A 43 -1.06 11.38 11.35
N ARG A 44 -1.66 11.17 12.53
CA ARG A 44 -0.97 11.44 13.80
C ARG A 44 0.22 10.51 14.05
N VAL A 45 0.14 9.25 13.63
CA VAL A 45 1.27 8.30 13.67
C VAL A 45 2.41 8.80 12.79
N LEU A 46 2.13 9.23 11.55
CA LEU A 46 3.13 9.79 10.65
C LEU A 46 3.82 11.03 11.25
N ASP A 47 3.04 11.97 11.80
CA ASP A 47 3.56 13.17 12.48
C ASP A 47 4.48 12.80 13.67
N MET A 48 4.09 11.82 14.49
CA MET A 48 4.86 11.38 15.66
C MET A 48 6.18 10.68 15.29
N LEU A 49 6.23 10.09 14.10
CA LEU A 49 7.40 9.38 13.59
C LEU A 49 8.25 10.25 12.66
N ASP A 50 7.84 11.48 12.39
CA ASP A 50 8.47 12.39 11.41
C ASP A 50 8.61 11.75 10.01
N LEU A 51 7.57 10.99 9.60
CA LEU A 51 7.57 10.27 8.33
C LEU A 51 6.83 11.09 7.27
N SER A 52 7.58 11.47 6.22
CA SER A 52 7.04 12.19 5.08
C SER A 52 6.55 11.22 4.00
N THR A 53 5.36 11.48 3.46
CA THR A 53 4.77 10.64 2.41
C THR A 53 5.15 11.13 1.02
N CYS A 54 5.56 10.22 0.13
CA CYS A 54 5.83 10.49 -1.29
C CYS A 54 4.71 10.00 -2.22
N GLY A 55 3.56 9.61 -1.67
CA GLY A 55 2.44 9.11 -2.44
C GLY A 55 1.32 8.49 -1.61
N LEU A 56 0.37 7.89 -2.31
CA LEU A 56 -0.78 7.19 -1.73
C LEU A 56 -0.91 5.80 -2.33
N ARG A 57 -1.14 4.81 -1.47
CA ARG A 57 -1.49 3.46 -1.87
C ARG A 57 -2.92 3.14 -1.47
N LEU A 58 -3.58 2.31 -2.28
CA LEU A 58 -4.78 1.61 -1.84
C LEU A 58 -4.39 0.24 -1.29
N THR A 59 -5.19 -0.29 -0.37
CA THR A 59 -5.11 -1.68 0.06
C THR A 59 -6.53 -2.22 0.28
N ASN A 60 -6.69 -3.54 0.17
CA ASN A 60 -7.94 -4.24 0.42
C ASN A 60 -7.76 -5.21 1.60
N PRO A 61 -7.63 -4.70 2.84
CA PRO A 61 -7.38 -5.52 4.03
C PRO A 61 -8.53 -6.47 4.37
N THR A 62 -9.71 -6.15 3.86
CA THR A 62 -10.95 -6.91 4.01
C THR A 62 -11.59 -6.98 2.63
N HIS A 63 -12.51 -7.90 2.39
CA HIS A 63 -13.35 -7.92 1.17
C HIS A 63 -14.33 -6.72 1.06
N SER A 64 -14.03 -5.61 1.74
CA SER A 64 -14.82 -4.39 1.77
C SER A 64 -14.17 -3.30 0.91
N ARG A 65 -14.45 -2.02 1.21
CA ARG A 65 -13.94 -0.89 0.43
C ARG A 65 -12.42 -0.75 0.59
N PRO A 66 -11.71 -0.34 -0.48
CA PRO A 66 -10.29 -0.03 -0.40
C PRO A 66 -9.98 1.03 0.66
N VAL A 67 -8.87 0.83 1.36
CA VAL A 67 -8.37 1.72 2.41
C VAL A 67 -7.14 2.46 1.87
N PRO A 68 -7.13 3.81 1.87
CA PRO A 68 -5.96 4.57 1.49
C PRO A 68 -4.91 4.54 2.61
N GLY A 69 -3.65 4.40 2.23
CA GLY A 69 -2.49 4.49 3.12
C GLY A 69 -1.34 5.26 2.48
N PRO A 70 -0.32 5.60 3.27
CA PRO A 70 0.84 6.34 2.79
C PRO A 70 1.75 5.47 1.92
N VAL A 71 2.47 6.12 1.01
CA VAL A 71 3.70 5.60 0.40
C VAL A 71 4.86 6.39 1.00
N LEU A 72 5.90 5.69 1.46
CA LEU A 72 7.11 6.27 2.02
C LEU A 72 8.30 5.90 1.14
N GLU A 73 9.21 6.85 0.92
CA GLU A 73 10.33 6.67 -0.01
C GLU A 73 11.28 5.56 0.45
N GLU A 74 11.55 5.48 1.74
CA GLU A 74 12.39 4.44 2.36
C GLU A 74 11.76 3.04 2.32
N ARG A 75 10.49 2.94 1.93
CA ARG A 75 9.77 1.67 1.74
C ARG A 75 9.61 1.29 0.27
N LEU A 76 10.07 2.14 -0.65
CA LEU A 76 10.17 1.83 -2.08
C LEU A 76 11.49 1.13 -2.36
N LEU A 77 11.41 -0.15 -2.69
CA LEU A 77 12.57 -0.98 -3.02
C LEU A 77 12.66 -1.18 -4.53
N LYS A 78 13.86 -1.43 -5.04
CA LYS A 78 14.06 -1.80 -6.45
C LYS A 78 13.97 -3.33 -6.59
N GLU A 79 13.62 -3.78 -7.78
CA GLU A 79 13.71 -5.20 -8.16
C GLU A 79 15.08 -5.79 -7.78
N GLY A 80 15.06 -7.00 -7.23
CA GLY A 80 16.24 -7.69 -6.69
C GLY A 80 16.52 -7.41 -5.21
N ALA A 81 15.76 -6.52 -4.57
CA ALA A 81 15.78 -6.40 -3.11
C ALA A 81 15.19 -7.66 -2.45
N SER A 82 15.81 -8.08 -1.36
CA SER A 82 15.26 -9.04 -0.41
C SER A 82 14.46 -8.31 0.67
N VAL A 83 13.31 -8.86 1.04
CA VAL A 83 12.51 -8.39 2.17
C VAL A 83 12.63 -9.41 3.29
N SER A 84 13.15 -8.99 4.46
CA SER A 84 13.23 -9.92 5.57
C SER A 84 11.86 -10.17 6.19
N MET A 85 11.50 -11.44 6.40
CA MET A 85 10.27 -11.85 7.08
C MET A 85 10.24 -11.38 8.53
N SER A 86 11.40 -11.17 9.16
CA SER A 86 11.49 -10.61 10.53
C SER A 86 10.99 -9.16 10.63
N MET A 87 10.93 -8.43 9.51
CA MET A 87 10.41 -7.06 9.44
C MET A 87 8.90 -7.02 9.16
N LEU A 88 8.29 -8.18 8.94
CA LEU A 88 6.91 -8.31 8.49
C LEU A 88 6.06 -9.00 9.56
N ARG A 89 4.84 -8.50 9.72
CA ARG A 89 3.83 -9.12 10.57
C ARG A 89 2.53 -9.23 9.78
N HIS A 90 1.94 -10.42 9.80
CA HIS A 90 0.76 -10.78 8.99
C HIS A 90 0.88 -10.35 7.52
N PRO A 91 2.01 -10.63 6.83
CA PRO A 91 2.25 -10.03 5.53
C PRO A 91 1.31 -10.52 4.44
N ARG A 92 1.00 -9.65 3.49
CA ARG A 92 0.26 -9.99 2.27
C ARG A 92 0.93 -9.36 1.07
N ALA A 93 1.36 -10.17 0.12
CA ALA A 93 2.01 -9.75 -1.11
C ALA A 93 1.01 -9.80 -2.28
N SER A 94 0.91 -8.71 -3.04
CA SER A 94 0.03 -8.62 -4.22
C SER A 94 0.82 -8.10 -5.42
N ALA A 95 0.42 -8.47 -6.63
CA ALA A 95 0.84 -7.69 -7.80
C ALA A 95 0.32 -6.26 -7.64
N ALA A 96 1.08 -5.26 -8.07
CA ALA A 96 0.65 -3.87 -7.99
C ALA A 96 1.10 -3.09 -9.23
N VAL A 97 0.38 -2.02 -9.56
CA VAL A 97 0.86 -0.98 -10.47
C VAL A 97 1.21 0.26 -9.66
N VAL A 98 2.33 0.89 -10.02
CA VAL A 98 2.73 2.19 -9.46
C VAL A 98 2.78 3.21 -10.58
N GLY A 99 1.99 4.28 -10.47
CA GLY A 99 2.05 5.42 -11.36
C GLY A 99 2.80 6.59 -10.72
N GLU A 100 3.86 7.05 -11.36
CA GLU A 100 4.55 8.30 -11.00
C GLU A 100 3.86 9.48 -11.68
N LEU A 101 3.41 10.48 -10.92
CA LEU A 101 2.67 11.61 -11.47
C LEU A 101 3.58 12.55 -12.30
N ALA A 102 3.17 12.86 -13.53
CA ALA A 102 3.86 13.83 -14.39
C ALA A 102 3.62 15.29 -14.00
N GLU A 103 2.53 15.54 -13.28
CA GLU A 103 2.06 16.86 -12.85
C GLU A 103 1.36 16.76 -11.49
N ASP A 104 1.00 17.90 -10.91
CA ASP A 104 0.25 17.93 -9.67
C ASP A 104 -1.13 17.31 -9.86
N LEU A 105 -1.52 16.42 -8.95
CA LEU A 105 -2.88 15.90 -8.86
C LEU A 105 -3.72 16.84 -7.98
N PRO A 106 -4.68 17.59 -8.56
CA PRO A 106 -5.47 18.56 -7.82
C PRO A 106 -6.45 17.91 -6.84
N ARG A 107 -6.92 18.68 -5.85
CA ARG A 107 -7.93 18.25 -4.85
C ARG A 107 -9.29 17.91 -5.45
N ARG A 108 -9.59 18.41 -6.63
CA ARG A 108 -10.88 18.26 -7.32
C ARG A 108 -10.61 17.87 -8.76
N GLY A 109 -11.50 17.07 -9.32
CA GLY A 109 -11.36 16.53 -10.67
C GLY A 109 -11.79 15.07 -10.71
N ASP A 110 -12.14 14.63 -11.90
CA ASP A 110 -12.49 13.25 -12.25
C ASP A 110 -11.69 12.75 -13.47
N GLU A 111 -10.78 13.57 -13.99
CA GLU A 111 -9.87 13.23 -15.07
C GLU A 111 -8.81 12.21 -14.66
N THR A 112 -8.38 11.38 -15.62
CA THR A 112 -7.31 10.40 -15.41
C THR A 112 -6.00 11.15 -15.18
N PRO A 113 -5.21 10.81 -14.14
CA PRO A 113 -3.94 11.49 -13.90
C PRO A 113 -2.96 11.28 -15.06
N ASN A 114 -2.17 12.31 -15.35
CA ASN A 114 -1.03 12.17 -16.25
C ASN A 114 0.15 11.53 -15.51
N PHE A 115 0.66 10.43 -16.07
CA PHE A 115 1.78 9.68 -15.49
C PHE A 115 3.08 9.91 -16.25
N ALA A 116 4.16 10.20 -15.52
CA ALA A 116 5.52 10.28 -16.06
C ALA A 116 6.02 8.89 -16.46
N ALA A 117 5.66 7.87 -15.66
CA ALA A 117 5.92 6.46 -15.91
C ALA A 117 4.94 5.59 -15.12
N LEU A 118 4.76 4.36 -15.60
CA LEU A 118 4.14 3.27 -14.85
C LEU A 118 5.21 2.23 -14.52
N HIS A 119 5.10 1.61 -13.35
CA HIS A 119 5.96 0.52 -12.92
C HIS A 119 5.11 -0.72 -12.63
N PRO A 120 5.52 -1.92 -13.10
CA PRO A 120 5.07 -3.15 -12.49
C PRO A 120 5.67 -3.23 -11.08
N ALA A 121 4.89 -3.68 -10.10
CA ALA A 121 5.34 -3.74 -8.71
C ALA A 121 4.80 -4.97 -7.96
N VAL A 122 5.41 -5.26 -6.82
CA VAL A 122 4.83 -6.11 -5.77
C VAL A 122 4.60 -5.23 -4.55
N ASP A 123 3.35 -5.12 -4.10
CA ASP A 123 2.99 -4.48 -2.83
C ASP A 123 2.97 -5.54 -1.74
N VAL A 124 3.76 -5.33 -0.69
CA VAL A 124 3.82 -6.17 0.49
C VAL A 124 3.24 -5.39 1.65
N ALA A 125 2.00 -5.67 2.01
CA ALA A 125 1.38 -5.15 3.22
C ALA A 125 1.88 -5.90 4.45
N SER A 126 2.01 -5.21 5.57
CA SER A 126 2.42 -5.69 6.89
C SER A 126 1.59 -4.99 7.97
N TRP A 127 0.86 -5.77 8.77
CA TRP A 127 -0.01 -5.25 9.83
C TRP A 127 0.73 -5.30 11.16
N ARG A 128 0.68 -4.21 11.94
CA ARG A 128 1.38 -4.18 13.23
C ARG A 128 0.51 -4.69 14.37
N LEU A 129 -0.80 -4.71 14.18
CA LEU A 129 -1.75 -5.25 15.15
C LEU A 129 -1.50 -6.74 15.43
N PRO A 130 -1.84 -7.25 16.63
CA PRO A 130 -1.66 -8.66 16.97
C PRO A 130 -2.42 -9.61 16.05
N GLU A 131 -3.56 -9.16 15.53
CA GLU A 131 -4.38 -9.86 14.55
C GLU A 131 -4.58 -8.97 13.32
N PRO A 132 -4.76 -9.54 12.11
CA PRO A 132 -5.13 -8.78 10.92
C PRO A 132 -6.37 -7.89 11.19
N PRO A 133 -6.41 -6.66 10.66
CA PRO A 133 -7.48 -5.72 10.96
C PRO A 133 -8.83 -6.22 10.45
N SER A 134 -9.78 -6.39 11.37
CA SER A 134 -11.14 -6.86 11.07
C SER A 134 -12.05 -5.78 10.45
N THR A 135 -11.62 -4.52 10.46
CA THR A 135 -12.38 -3.39 9.90
C THR A 135 -11.47 -2.45 9.10
N GLY A 136 -12.05 -1.76 8.12
CA GLY A 136 -11.33 -0.72 7.37
C GLY A 136 -10.85 0.44 8.25
N ALA A 137 -11.53 0.72 9.37
CA ALA A 137 -11.10 1.75 10.33
C ALA A 137 -9.80 1.37 11.06
N LEU A 138 -9.70 0.11 11.50
CA LEU A 138 -8.48 -0.45 12.09
C LEU A 138 -7.35 -0.50 11.07
N ALA A 139 -7.64 -0.96 9.85
CA ALA A 139 -6.64 -0.98 8.80
C ALA A 139 -6.13 0.43 8.47
N ALA A 140 -7.02 1.43 8.40
CA ALA A 140 -6.62 2.81 8.15
C ALA A 140 -5.72 3.34 9.28
N ALA A 141 -6.10 3.13 10.54
CA ALA A 141 -5.28 3.51 11.69
C ALA A 141 -3.89 2.86 11.64
N ASP A 142 -3.84 1.59 11.25
CA ASP A 142 -2.61 0.86 11.02
C ASP A 142 -1.97 1.17 9.66
N LEU A 143 -1.94 2.46 9.26
CA LEU A 143 -1.30 2.99 8.04
C LEU A 143 -1.63 2.17 6.78
N ALA A 144 -2.83 1.62 6.72
CA ALA A 144 -3.29 0.72 5.67
C ALA A 144 -2.29 -0.43 5.39
N GLY A 145 -1.62 -0.93 6.42
CA GLY A 145 -0.72 -2.08 6.36
C GLY A 145 0.67 -1.74 5.85
N LEU A 146 1.15 -0.50 6.06
CA LEU A 146 2.46 -0.03 5.64
C LEU A 146 3.53 -1.14 5.73
N GLY A 147 4.06 -1.53 4.58
CA GLY A 147 5.12 -2.51 4.43
C GLY A 147 6.10 -2.03 3.37
N PHE A 148 6.33 -2.83 2.32
CA PHE A 148 7.27 -2.50 1.25
C PHE A 148 6.60 -2.55 -0.12
N ILE A 149 7.09 -1.74 -1.05
CA ILE A 149 6.68 -1.78 -2.45
C ILE A 149 7.93 -2.01 -3.30
N ILE A 150 7.97 -3.11 -4.04
CA ILE A 150 9.10 -3.47 -4.89
C ILE A 150 8.79 -3.03 -6.31
N LEU A 151 9.55 -2.07 -6.81
CA LEU A 151 9.39 -1.47 -8.12
C LEU A 151 10.21 -2.24 -9.16
N GLY A 152 9.51 -2.72 -10.19
CA GLY A 152 10.13 -3.12 -11.45
C GLY A 152 10.48 -1.92 -12.32
N ARG A 153 10.98 -2.22 -13.52
CA ARG A 153 11.43 -1.21 -14.47
C ARG A 153 10.30 -0.27 -14.90
N ALA A 154 10.53 1.04 -14.76
CA ALA A 154 9.64 2.09 -15.22
C ALA A 154 9.42 2.04 -16.74
N LYS A 155 8.19 2.32 -17.18
CA LYS A 155 7.85 2.44 -18.60
C LYS A 155 6.91 3.61 -18.85
N ARG A 156 7.23 4.43 -19.85
CA ARG A 156 6.32 5.46 -20.36
C ARG A 156 5.28 4.81 -21.26
N MET A 157 4.06 4.68 -20.75
CA MET A 157 2.91 4.22 -21.51
C MET A 157 1.62 4.68 -20.84
N PRO A 158 0.53 4.85 -21.59
CA PRO A 158 -0.77 5.12 -20.99
C PRO A 158 -1.26 3.90 -20.19
N PRO A 159 -2.05 4.10 -19.12
CA PRO A 159 -2.82 3.03 -18.50
C PRO A 159 -3.69 2.33 -19.55
N MET A 160 -3.78 1.01 -19.48
CA MET A 160 -4.59 0.21 -20.40
C MET A 160 -4.94 -1.12 -19.74
N ARG A 161 -5.86 -1.88 -20.35
CA ARG A 161 -6.15 -3.24 -19.91
C ARG A 161 -4.94 -4.16 -20.11
N LEU A 162 -4.54 -4.84 -19.04
CA LEU A 162 -3.42 -5.78 -19.05
C LEU A 162 -3.80 -7.07 -18.34
N ARG A 163 -3.15 -8.17 -18.74
CA ARG A 163 -3.25 -9.44 -18.03
C ARG A 163 -2.15 -9.49 -16.96
N ILE A 164 -2.54 -9.69 -15.71
CA ILE A 164 -1.69 -9.58 -14.54
C ILE A 164 -1.71 -10.89 -13.76
N SER A 165 -0.55 -11.35 -13.31
CA SER A 165 -0.42 -12.56 -12.49
C SER A 165 0.64 -12.37 -11.42
N LEU A 166 0.38 -12.90 -10.23
CA LEU A 166 1.37 -13.11 -9.16
C LEU A 166 1.47 -14.61 -8.89
N ALA A 167 2.70 -15.15 -8.86
CA ALA A 167 2.95 -16.54 -8.53
C ALA A 167 4.37 -16.77 -7.97
N PRO A 168 4.61 -17.88 -7.26
CA PRO A 168 5.96 -18.33 -6.92
C PRO A 168 6.83 -18.49 -8.17
N THR A 169 8.10 -18.11 -8.10
CA THR A 169 9.06 -18.29 -9.19
C THR A 169 9.15 -19.76 -9.61
N GLY A 170 9.15 -20.02 -10.92
CA GLY A 170 9.15 -21.38 -11.48
C GLY A 170 7.76 -22.01 -11.62
N THR A 171 6.71 -21.35 -11.11
CA THR A 171 5.31 -21.78 -11.32
C THR A 171 4.63 -20.92 -12.39
N TRP A 172 3.55 -21.43 -12.97
CA TRP A 172 2.72 -20.69 -13.92
C TRP A 172 1.31 -20.50 -13.37
N ARG A 173 0.79 -19.28 -13.50
CA ARG A 173 -0.60 -18.93 -13.18
C ARG A 173 -1.20 -18.18 -14.36
N ARG A 174 -2.42 -18.55 -14.75
CA ARG A 174 -3.19 -17.74 -15.71
C ARG A 174 -3.48 -16.39 -15.08
N GLY A 175 -2.98 -15.32 -15.71
CA GLY A 175 -3.27 -13.97 -15.23
C GLY A 175 -4.73 -13.57 -15.41
N GLU A 176 -5.15 -12.61 -14.59
CA GLU A 176 -6.44 -11.94 -14.64
C GLU A 176 -6.35 -10.69 -15.52
N GLU A 177 -7.43 -10.37 -16.23
CA GLU A 177 -7.48 -9.14 -17.02
C GLU A 177 -7.94 -7.98 -16.13
N VAL A 178 -7.15 -6.91 -16.09
CA VAL A 178 -7.36 -5.77 -15.19
C VAL A 178 -7.32 -4.49 -16.00
N ASP A 179 -8.26 -3.60 -15.72
CA ASP A 179 -8.29 -2.24 -16.27
C ASP A 179 -7.43 -1.30 -15.41
N LEU A 180 -6.21 -1.00 -15.87
CA LEU A 180 -5.29 -0.15 -15.11
C LEU A 180 -5.77 1.30 -14.99
N GLU A 181 -6.53 1.79 -15.97
CA GLU A 181 -7.06 3.15 -15.93
C GLU A 181 -8.07 3.29 -14.78
N GLU A 182 -9.01 2.36 -14.69
CA GLU A 182 -9.99 2.31 -13.60
C GLU A 182 -9.31 2.17 -12.23
N ALA A 183 -8.34 1.27 -12.13
CA ALA A 183 -7.58 1.03 -10.90
C ALA A 183 -6.82 2.30 -10.43
N LEU A 184 -6.07 2.94 -11.33
CA LEU A 184 -5.31 4.16 -11.01
C LEU A 184 -6.23 5.35 -10.75
N MET A 185 -7.37 5.44 -11.43
CA MET A 185 -8.40 6.44 -11.15
C MET A 185 -8.94 6.30 -9.71
N ALA A 186 -9.19 5.07 -9.24
CA ALA A 186 -9.64 4.85 -7.87
C ALA A 186 -8.64 5.38 -6.83
N ALA A 187 -7.34 5.17 -7.06
CA ALA A 187 -6.29 5.72 -6.21
C ALA A 187 -6.18 7.24 -6.33
N ALA A 188 -6.32 7.79 -7.54
CA ALA A 188 -6.35 9.22 -7.76
C ALA A 188 -7.49 9.88 -6.97
N LEU A 189 -8.71 9.36 -7.06
CA LEU A 189 -9.86 9.87 -6.32
C LEU A 189 -9.64 9.80 -4.80
N ALA A 190 -8.97 8.77 -4.29
CA ALA A 190 -8.60 8.70 -2.88
C ALA A 190 -7.58 9.79 -2.51
N ALA A 191 -6.56 10.02 -3.34
CA ALA A 191 -5.58 11.09 -3.17
C ALA A 191 -6.19 12.49 -3.25
N ARG A 192 -7.13 12.73 -4.17
CA ARG A 192 -7.89 14.00 -4.26
C ARG A 192 -8.62 14.28 -2.95
N ARG A 193 -9.33 13.28 -2.39
CA ARG A 193 -10.00 13.39 -1.08
C ARG A 193 -9.03 13.63 0.08
N ALA A 194 -7.79 13.15 -0.03
CA ALA A 194 -6.74 13.36 0.96
C ALA A 194 -6.04 14.73 0.82
N GLY A 195 -6.33 15.52 -0.21
CA GLY A 195 -5.75 16.85 -0.39
C GLY A 195 -4.97 17.05 -1.69
N GLY A 196 -4.96 16.07 -2.59
CA GLY A 196 -4.15 16.07 -3.80
C GLY A 196 -2.74 15.54 -3.55
N LEU A 197 -1.92 15.48 -4.61
CA LEU A 197 -0.51 15.08 -4.54
C LEU A 197 0.33 15.95 -5.48
N PRO A 198 1.57 16.31 -5.13
CA PRO A 198 2.45 17.04 -6.05
C PRO A 198 2.99 16.12 -7.16
N ARG A 199 3.44 16.73 -8.25
CA ARG A 199 4.23 16.07 -9.30
C ARG A 199 5.35 15.21 -8.72
N GLY A 200 5.58 14.05 -9.34
CA GLY A 200 6.59 13.08 -8.91
C GLY A 200 6.13 12.17 -7.77
N SER A 201 4.94 12.40 -7.20
CA SER A 201 4.37 11.48 -6.21
C SER A 201 3.87 10.19 -6.86
N PHE A 202 3.73 9.15 -6.03
CA PHE A 202 3.31 7.83 -6.47
C PHE A 202 1.83 7.53 -6.12
N LEU A 203 1.11 6.96 -7.08
CA LEU A 203 -0.16 6.26 -6.86
C LEU A 203 0.07 4.76 -6.97
N VAL A 204 -0.29 4.01 -5.93
CA VAL A 204 -0.02 2.56 -5.86
C VAL A 204 -1.32 1.80 -5.71
N VAL A 205 -1.52 0.81 -6.57
CA VAL A 205 -2.74 -0.01 -6.58
C VAL A 205 -2.36 -1.49 -6.62
N PRO A 206 -2.62 -2.24 -5.54
CA PRO A 206 -2.58 -3.70 -5.53
C PRO A 206 -3.69 -4.27 -6.41
N LEU A 207 -3.38 -5.35 -7.13
CA LEU A 207 -4.20 -5.96 -8.17
C LEU A 207 -4.23 -7.48 -7.99
N GLY A 208 -5.40 -8.07 -8.25
CA GLY A 208 -5.63 -9.50 -8.14
C GLY A 208 -5.58 -10.02 -6.70
N GLU A 209 -5.43 -11.33 -6.55
CA GLU A 209 -5.29 -11.99 -5.25
C GLU A 209 -3.92 -11.77 -4.61
N SER A 210 -3.93 -11.58 -3.29
CA SER A 210 -2.74 -11.56 -2.46
C SER A 210 -2.30 -12.97 -2.07
N LEU A 211 -1.00 -13.16 -1.86
CA LEU A 211 -0.39 -14.35 -1.26
C LEU A 211 0.20 -14.00 0.10
N GLU A 212 0.25 -14.96 1.01
CA GLU A 212 1.01 -14.86 2.25
C GLU A 212 2.46 -15.29 1.96
N PRO A 213 3.45 -14.39 2.09
CA PRO A 213 4.83 -14.76 1.87
C PRO A 213 5.40 -15.56 3.05
N GLU A 214 6.36 -16.43 2.74
CA GLU A 214 7.11 -17.25 3.71
C GLU A 214 8.61 -17.10 3.47
N THR A 215 9.44 -17.37 4.49
CA THR A 215 10.91 -17.36 4.35
C THR A 215 11.36 -18.32 3.24
N GLY A 216 12.21 -17.83 2.34
CA GLY A 216 12.72 -18.54 1.18
C GLY A 216 11.79 -18.47 -0.05
N LEU A 217 10.63 -17.81 0.04
CA LEU A 217 9.75 -17.64 -1.10
C LEU A 217 10.29 -16.58 -2.07
N ASP A 218 10.36 -16.94 -3.34
CA ASP A 218 10.56 -15.99 -4.44
C ASP A 218 9.22 -15.79 -5.17
N LEU A 219 8.73 -14.55 -5.24
CA LEU A 219 7.54 -14.19 -6.00
C LEU A 219 7.92 -13.47 -7.29
N HIS A 220 7.15 -13.72 -8.34
CA HIS A 220 7.19 -12.93 -9.57
C HIS A 220 5.79 -12.43 -9.95
N ALA A 221 5.73 -11.17 -10.35
CA ALA A 221 4.54 -10.55 -10.91
C ALA A 221 4.78 -10.18 -12.38
N SER A 222 3.82 -10.51 -13.24
CA SER A 222 3.87 -10.25 -14.69
C SER A 222 2.69 -9.38 -15.10
N PHE A 223 2.95 -8.39 -15.95
CA PHE A 223 1.99 -7.35 -16.38
C PHE A 223 1.98 -7.22 -17.91
N GLY A 224 2.26 -8.30 -18.63
CA GLY A 224 2.34 -8.29 -20.10
C GLY A 224 3.29 -7.22 -20.64
N ARG A 225 2.74 -6.22 -21.33
CA ARG A 225 3.51 -5.14 -21.96
C ARG A 225 4.17 -4.18 -20.98
N LEU A 226 3.69 -4.07 -19.74
CA LEU A 226 4.29 -3.19 -18.73
C LEU A 226 5.60 -3.79 -18.18
N GLY A 227 5.71 -5.12 -18.18
CA GLY A 227 6.91 -5.84 -17.78
C GLY A 227 6.64 -6.82 -16.65
N ARG A 228 7.68 -7.08 -15.86
CA ARG A 228 7.66 -8.00 -14.72
C ARG A 228 8.49 -7.42 -13.57
N VAL A 229 8.31 -7.99 -12.40
CA VAL A 229 9.08 -7.70 -11.20
C VAL A 229 9.13 -8.95 -10.33
N SER A 230 10.23 -9.15 -9.61
CA SER A 230 10.37 -10.20 -8.61
C SER A 230 10.81 -9.66 -7.26
N VAL A 231 10.43 -10.37 -6.20
CA VAL A 231 10.86 -10.13 -4.83
C VAL A 231 11.19 -11.46 -4.16
N ARG A 232 12.21 -11.43 -3.31
CA ARG A 232 12.62 -12.54 -2.46
C ARG A 232 12.30 -12.24 -1.00
N PHE A 233 11.82 -13.24 -0.28
CA PHE A 233 11.56 -13.16 1.15
C PHE A 233 12.60 -13.98 1.92
N ASP A 234 13.32 -13.35 2.86
CA ASP A 234 14.37 -13.99 3.67
C ASP A 234 13.96 -14.06 5.17
#